data_AF-A0A4D4LPW6-F1
#
_entry.id   AF-A0A4D4LPW6-F1
#
_cell.length_a   1.000
_cell.length_b   1.000
_cell.length_c   1.000
_cell.angle_alpha   90.00
_cell.angle_beta   90.00
_cell.angle_gamma   90.00
#
_symmetry.space_group_name_H-M   'P 1'
#
loop_
_entity.id
_entity.type
_entity.pdbx_description
1 polymer ?
#
loop_
_entity_poly.entity_id
_entity_poly.type
_entity_poly.pdbx_seq_one_letter_code
_entity_poly.pdbx_strand_id
1 'polypeptide(L)'
;MGPIPSPAPDSLPEVRALCQELVRLKHAKGLSLDAMAHGTGYARASWHRVLNGKAFPPRAAVAQLCARHHLEDAPLLQLWDQADKARQLQVTAAAPAEPTDESTRAKNWLSGLAPLRRRRLWLLLVPVPVLVLIAFWAVQPFTDDADAKGDKTQTAGADAQSDKAQKAQTAPSHQATPTACSYESGRTRILMEGMKGPDVKQIQCLLDHVYGYPLEIDGVFGPDTLKAVETMQKCTGIKVDGQVGPDSWKYLDHPKPCAH
;
A
#
# COMPACT_ATOMS: atom_id res chain seq x y z
N MET A 1 16.71 4.30 14.54
CA MET A 1 17.21 4.12 13.17
C MET A 1 16.03 3.75 12.27
N GLY A 2 15.60 4.65 11.38
CA GLY A 2 14.59 4.33 10.36
C GLY A 2 15.22 3.52 9.21
N PRO A 3 14.43 2.73 8.46
CA PRO A 3 14.94 2.01 7.29
C PRO A 3 15.45 3.01 6.26
N ILE A 4 16.68 2.79 5.79
CA ILE A 4 17.32 3.56 4.71
C ILE A 4 16.41 3.46 3.48
N PRO A 5 16.02 4.58 2.83
CA PRO A 5 15.23 4.51 1.61
C PRO A 5 16.03 3.75 0.55
N SER A 6 15.48 2.64 0.05
CA SER A 6 16.06 1.94 -1.10
C SER A 6 16.25 2.94 -2.24
N PRO A 7 17.43 2.98 -2.90
CA PRO A 7 17.65 3.91 -3.99
C PRO A 7 16.58 3.70 -5.06
N ALA A 8 16.04 4.81 -5.58
CA ALA A 8 15.01 4.78 -6.60
C ALA A 8 15.50 3.94 -7.80
N PRO A 9 14.68 3.01 -8.33
CA PRO A 9 15.13 2.08 -9.38
C PRO A 9 15.51 2.77 -10.69
N ASP A 10 15.21 4.07 -10.83
CA ASP A 10 15.44 4.87 -12.03
C ASP A 10 16.91 5.23 -12.29
N SER A 11 17.81 5.05 -11.32
CA SER A 11 19.23 5.40 -11.45
C SER A 11 20.04 4.41 -12.29
N LEU A 12 19.59 3.15 -12.38
CA LEU A 12 20.30 2.08 -13.08
C LEU A 12 19.88 1.97 -14.55
N PRO A 13 20.83 2.05 -15.51
CA PRO A 13 20.51 1.90 -16.93
C PRO A 13 19.93 0.51 -17.25
N GLU A 14 20.35 -0.54 -16.55
CA GLU A 14 19.86 -1.91 -16.72
C GLU A 14 18.40 -2.06 -16.27
N VAL A 15 18.03 -1.44 -15.15
CA VAL A 15 16.65 -1.43 -14.67
C VAL A 15 15.76 -0.63 -15.62
N ARG A 16 16.26 0.49 -16.15
CA ARG A 16 15.55 1.28 -17.16
C ARG A 16 15.33 0.50 -18.46
N ALA A 17 16.35 -0.21 -18.93
CA ALA A 17 16.27 -1.05 -20.11
C ALA A 17 15.21 -2.16 -19.95
N LEU A 18 15.16 -2.80 -18.79
CA LEU A 18 14.12 -3.79 -18.47
C LEU A 18 12.71 -3.19 -18.53
N CYS A 19 12.50 -2.02 -17.91
CA CYS A 19 11.20 -1.35 -17.93
C CYS A 19 10.78 -0.93 -19.35
N GLN A 20 11.72 -0.44 -20.15
CA GLN A 20 11.48 -0.07 -21.54
C GLN A 20 11.09 -1.28 -22.39
N GLU A 21 11.73 -2.44 -22.22
CA GLU A 21 11.35 -3.65 -22.96
C GLU A 21 9.98 -4.16 -22.55
N LEU A 22 9.62 -4.08 -21.26
CA LEU A 22 8.26 -4.40 -20.80
C LEU A 22 7.19 -3.47 -21.41
N VAL A 23 7.48 -2.17 -21.51
CA VAL A 23 6.59 -1.20 -22.17
C VAL A 23 6.50 -1.50 -23.68
N ARG A 24 7.62 -1.80 -24.34
CA ARG A 24 7.66 -2.15 -25.76
C ARG A 24 6.84 -3.40 -26.05
N LEU A 25 7.01 -4.45 -25.24
CA LEU A 25 6.25 -5.70 -25.33
C LEU A 25 4.75 -5.46 -25.13
N LYS A 26 4.39 -4.63 -24.15
CA LYS A 26 2.99 -4.25 -23.91
C LYS A 26 2.36 -3.61 -25.14
N HIS A 27 3.04 -2.64 -25.76
CA HIS A 27 2.54 -1.97 -26.96
C HIS A 27 2.52 -2.90 -28.18
N ALA A 28 3.55 -3.71 -28.39
CA ALA A 28 3.67 -4.62 -29.54
C ALA A 28 2.61 -5.73 -29.53
N LYS A 29 2.20 -6.20 -28.34
CA LYS A 29 1.22 -7.28 -28.18
C LYS A 29 -0.17 -6.79 -27.79
N GLY A 30 -0.37 -5.48 -27.70
CA GLY A 30 -1.65 -4.87 -27.30
C GLY A 30 -2.10 -5.30 -25.90
N LEU A 31 -1.17 -5.57 -24.99
CA LEU A 31 -1.48 -6.06 -23.64
C LEU A 31 -2.06 -4.92 -22.80
N SER A 32 -3.26 -5.11 -22.26
CA SER A 32 -3.79 -4.21 -21.23
C SER A 32 -3.06 -4.44 -19.90
N LEU A 33 -3.08 -3.43 -19.01
CA LEU A 33 -2.54 -3.60 -17.65
C LEU A 33 -3.28 -4.71 -16.89
N ASP A 34 -4.58 -4.88 -17.15
CA ASP A 34 -5.36 -5.98 -16.58
C ASP A 34 -4.90 -7.33 -17.09
N ALA A 35 -4.61 -7.45 -18.39
CA ALA A 35 -4.09 -8.70 -18.96
C ALA A 35 -2.75 -9.09 -18.33
N MET A 36 -1.87 -8.11 -18.09
CA MET A 36 -0.60 -8.35 -17.40
C MET A 36 -0.80 -8.75 -15.93
N ALA A 37 -1.74 -8.11 -15.23
CA ALA A 37 -2.07 -8.44 -13.84
C ALA A 37 -2.73 -9.82 -13.71
N HIS A 38 -3.59 -10.16 -14.66
CA HIS A 38 -4.37 -11.37 -14.67
C HIS A 38 -3.50 -12.60 -14.96
N GLY A 39 -3.14 -13.33 -13.91
CA GLY A 39 -2.39 -14.60 -13.99
C GLY A 39 -0.89 -14.49 -13.68
N THR A 40 -0.39 -13.30 -13.30
CA THR A 40 0.98 -13.10 -12.80
C THR A 40 1.06 -12.96 -11.27
N GLY A 41 -0.09 -13.07 -10.59
CA GLY A 41 -0.19 -12.85 -9.13
C GLY A 41 0.09 -11.40 -8.68
N TYR A 42 0.23 -10.47 -9.63
CA TYR A 42 0.55 -9.07 -9.37
C TYR A 42 -0.64 -8.16 -9.66
N ALA A 43 -0.90 -7.21 -8.76
CA ALA A 43 -1.95 -6.22 -8.98
C ALA A 43 -1.62 -5.28 -10.14
N ARG A 44 -2.66 -4.79 -10.84
CA ARG A 44 -2.59 -3.78 -11.91
C ARG A 44 -1.73 -2.57 -11.50
N ALA A 45 -1.94 -2.06 -10.28
CA ALA A 45 -1.18 -0.94 -9.73
C ALA A 45 0.32 -1.24 -9.58
N SER A 46 0.68 -2.48 -9.23
CA SER A 46 2.07 -2.90 -9.11
C SER A 46 2.76 -2.97 -10.49
N TRP A 47 2.06 -3.49 -11.50
CA TRP A 47 2.53 -3.44 -12.89
C TRP A 47 2.69 -2.00 -13.40
N HIS A 48 1.74 -1.13 -13.08
CA HIS A 48 1.85 0.29 -13.43
C HIS A 48 3.09 0.94 -12.79
N ARG A 49 3.42 0.62 -11.53
CA ARG A 49 4.65 1.13 -10.88
C ARG A 49 5.91 0.59 -11.54
N VAL A 50 5.93 -0.69 -11.92
CA VAL A 50 7.05 -1.32 -12.64
C VAL A 50 7.29 -0.63 -13.98
N LEU A 51 6.25 -0.46 -14.78
CA LEU A 51 6.37 0.18 -16.11
C LEU A 51 6.82 1.64 -16.04
N ASN A 52 6.55 2.32 -14.92
CA ASN A 52 7.02 3.68 -14.65
C ASN A 52 8.39 3.75 -13.97
N GLY A 53 9.10 2.63 -13.80
CA GLY A 53 10.42 2.58 -13.15
C GLY A 53 10.40 2.67 -11.62
N LYS A 54 9.23 2.89 -11.00
CA LYS A 54 9.06 3.09 -9.55
C LYS A 54 9.11 1.80 -8.72
N ALA A 55 9.16 0.63 -9.36
CA ALA A 55 9.23 -0.66 -8.69
C ALA A 55 9.98 -1.67 -9.56
N PHE A 56 10.64 -2.64 -8.92
CA PHE A 56 11.27 -3.75 -9.62
C PHE A 56 10.36 -4.98 -9.59
N PRO A 57 10.07 -5.62 -10.73
CA PRO A 57 9.22 -6.80 -10.76
C PRO A 57 9.98 -8.03 -10.25
N PRO A 58 9.34 -8.94 -9.50
CA PRO A 58 9.95 -10.22 -9.15
C PRO A 58 10.09 -11.10 -10.40
N ARG A 59 11.16 -11.92 -10.46
CA ARG A 59 11.43 -12.83 -11.59
C ARG A 59 10.23 -13.71 -11.95
N ALA A 60 9.55 -14.23 -10.92
CA ALA A 60 8.39 -15.11 -11.09
C ALA A 60 7.23 -14.43 -11.84
N ALA A 61 6.97 -13.14 -11.60
CA ALA A 61 5.91 -12.41 -12.30
C ALA A 61 6.26 -12.18 -13.78
N VAL A 62 7.53 -11.90 -14.09
CA VAL A 62 8.01 -11.78 -15.48
C VAL A 62 7.93 -13.13 -16.20
N ALA A 63 8.34 -14.22 -15.54
CA ALA A 63 8.25 -15.57 -16.10
C ALA A 63 6.79 -15.98 -16.38
N GLN A 64 5.87 -15.72 -15.44
CA GLN A 64 4.44 -16.00 -15.61
C GLN A 64 3.82 -15.16 -16.74
N LEU A 65 4.24 -13.90 -16.88
CA LEU A 65 3.80 -13.03 -17.98
C LEU A 65 4.20 -13.63 -19.33
N CYS A 66 5.46 -14.07 -19.46
CA CYS A 66 5.95 -14.70 -20.70
C CYS A 66 5.22 -16.00 -21.00
N ALA A 67 5.09 -16.87 -20.00
CA ALA A 67 4.44 -18.18 -20.14
C ALA A 67 2.98 -18.05 -20.62
N ARG A 68 2.24 -17.07 -20.08
CA ARG A 68 0.81 -16.91 -20.37
C ARG A 68 0.54 -16.25 -21.71
N HIS A 69 1.42 -15.36 -22.16
CA HIS A 69 1.28 -14.65 -23.43
C HIS A 69 2.11 -15.27 -24.56
N HIS A 70 2.67 -16.46 -24.34
CA HIS A 70 3.51 -17.18 -25.31
C HIS A 70 4.64 -16.30 -25.87
N LEU A 71 5.30 -15.54 -24.99
CA LEU A 71 6.44 -14.70 -25.35
C LEU A 71 7.73 -15.52 -25.24
N GLU A 72 8.68 -15.28 -26.13
CA GLU A 72 10.04 -15.80 -25.96
C GLU A 72 10.62 -15.22 -24.67
N ASP A 73 10.83 -16.10 -23.70
CA ASP A 73 11.13 -15.79 -22.30
C ASP A 73 12.64 -15.58 -22.06
N ALA A 74 13.50 -16.22 -22.85
CA ALA A 74 14.95 -16.19 -22.66
C ALA A 74 15.58 -14.77 -22.69
N PRO A 75 15.28 -13.88 -23.68
CA PRO A 75 15.91 -12.56 -23.72
C PRO A 75 15.44 -11.64 -22.59
N LEU A 76 14.16 -11.71 -22.22
CA LEU A 76 13.58 -10.85 -21.19
C LEU A 76 14.02 -11.27 -19.79
N LEU A 77 14.12 -12.57 -19.53
CA LEU A 77 14.64 -13.09 -18.26
C LEU A 77 16.14 -12.83 -18.11
N GLN A 78 16.91 -12.87 -19.19
CA GLN A 78 18.32 -12.49 -19.16
C GLN A 78 18.51 -11.00 -18.86
N LEU A 79 17.67 -10.13 -19.46
CA LEU A 79 17.66 -8.71 -19.13
C LEU A 79 17.28 -8.45 -17.67
N TRP A 80 16.34 -9.25 -17.14
CA TRP A 80 15.99 -9.22 -15.72
C TRP A 80 17.18 -9.59 -14.83
N ASP A 81 17.94 -10.65 -15.18
CA ASP A 81 19.12 -11.08 -14.42
C ASP A 81 20.23 -10.02 -14.41
N GLN A 82 20.42 -9.30 -15.51
CA GLN A 82 21.36 -8.18 -15.59
C GLN A 82 20.92 -7.02 -14.66
N ALA A 83 19.63 -6.67 -14.68
CA ALA A 83 19.08 -5.61 -13.85
C ALA A 83 19.12 -5.94 -12.35
N ASP A 84 18.88 -7.20 -11.97
CA ASP A 84 18.97 -7.65 -10.58
C ASP A 84 20.42 -7.63 -10.07
N LYS A 85 21.37 -8.12 -10.87
CA LYS A 85 22.81 -8.02 -10.56
C LYS A 85 23.25 -6.58 -10.37
N ALA A 86 22.85 -5.66 -11.26
CA ALA A 86 23.19 -4.25 -11.14
C ALA A 86 22.64 -3.62 -9.84
N ARG A 87 21.40 -3.99 -9.45
CA ARG A 87 20.79 -3.58 -8.18
C ARG A 87 21.57 -4.11 -6.97
N GLN A 88 21.93 -5.39 -6.98
CA GLN A 88 22.69 -6.01 -5.89
C GLN A 88 24.07 -5.37 -5.75
N LEU A 89 24.77 -5.13 -6.86
CA LEU A 89 26.06 -4.44 -6.87
C LEU A 89 25.98 -3.01 -6.32
N GLN A 90 24.89 -2.27 -6.60
CA GLN A 90 24.68 -0.95 -6.00
C GLN A 90 24.47 -1.02 -4.48
N VAL A 91 23.72 -2.01 -3.98
CA VAL A 91 23.52 -2.18 -2.53
C VAL A 91 24.84 -2.52 -1.85
N THR A 92 25.68 -3.35 -2.49
CA THR A 92 27.02 -3.66 -1.98
C THR A 92 27.98 -2.46 -2.07
N ALA A 93 27.88 -1.62 -3.10
CA ALA A 93 28.68 -0.40 -3.24
C ALA A 93 28.25 0.73 -2.27
N ALA A 94 26.97 0.74 -1.86
CA ALA A 94 26.43 1.68 -0.89
C ALA A 94 26.59 1.22 0.58
N ALA A 95 26.98 -0.04 0.82
CA ALA A 95 27.42 -0.49 2.13
C ALA A 95 28.80 0.11 2.42
N PRO A 96 28.99 0.84 3.54
CA PRO A 96 30.17 1.66 3.70
C PRO A 96 31.42 0.79 3.89
N ALA A 97 32.42 1.02 3.04
CA ALA A 97 33.80 0.79 3.41
C ALA A 97 34.17 1.80 4.51
N GLU A 98 33.83 1.49 5.76
CA GLU A 98 34.44 2.19 6.89
C GLU A 98 35.79 1.53 7.21
N PRO A 99 36.92 2.25 7.21
CA PRO A 99 38.10 1.80 7.91
C PRO A 99 37.76 1.68 9.40
N THR A 100 38.00 0.51 9.97
CA THR A 100 37.73 0.16 11.36
C THR A 100 38.41 1.13 12.34
N ASP A 101 37.66 2.09 12.88
CA ASP A 101 37.99 2.72 14.17
C ASP A 101 37.36 1.90 15.30
N GLU A 102 37.92 0.71 15.50
CA GLU A 102 37.61 -0.16 16.66
C GLU A 102 38.10 0.47 17.98
N SER A 103 38.98 1.48 17.90
CA SER A 103 39.56 2.17 19.05
C SER A 103 38.56 3.08 19.75
N THR A 104 37.67 3.74 19.01
CA THR A 104 36.73 4.71 19.58
C THR A 104 35.48 4.04 20.18
N ARG A 105 35.01 2.91 19.63
CA ARG A 105 33.89 2.13 20.19
C ARG A 105 34.26 1.41 21.49
N ALA A 106 35.49 0.91 21.61
CA ALA A 106 35.97 0.28 22.84
C ALA A 106 36.12 1.29 24.00
N LYS A 107 36.52 2.53 23.71
CA LYS A 107 36.71 3.57 24.74
C LYS A 107 35.39 4.09 25.32
N ASN A 108 34.32 4.16 24.53
CA ASN A 108 33.04 4.71 24.99
C ASN A 108 32.21 3.73 25.83
N TRP A 109 32.49 2.43 25.79
CA TRP A 109 31.81 1.43 26.63
C TRP A 109 32.27 1.45 28.10
N LEU A 110 33.45 2.03 28.38
CA LEU A 110 34.01 2.15 29.74
C LEU A 110 33.47 3.36 30.52
N SER A 111 32.80 4.32 29.87
CA SER A 111 32.25 5.50 30.54
C SER A 111 30.92 5.24 31.26
N GLY A 112 30.32 4.05 31.10
CA GLY A 112 29.05 3.66 31.71
C GLY A 112 29.16 2.98 33.09
N LEU A 113 30.36 2.68 33.58
CA LEU A 113 30.56 2.02 34.88
C LEU A 113 30.95 3.05 35.95
N ALA A 114 29.96 3.80 36.44
CA ALA A 114 30.10 4.58 37.68
C ALA A 114 30.14 3.64 38.92
N PRO A 115 30.89 3.99 39.98
CA PRO A 115 31.26 3.06 41.04
C PRO A 115 30.11 2.76 42.02
N LEU A 116 30.02 1.48 42.41
CA LEU A 116 29.17 0.98 43.49
C LEU A 116 29.50 1.69 44.81
N ARG A 117 28.63 2.60 45.25
CA ARG A 117 28.68 3.21 46.57
C ARG A 117 28.06 2.26 47.60
N ARG A 118 28.91 1.74 48.48
CA ARG A 118 28.62 0.81 49.60
C ARG A 118 27.54 1.32 50.56
N ARG A 119 26.87 0.34 51.19
CA ARG A 119 26.10 0.29 52.46
C ARG A 119 24.58 0.11 52.22
N ARG A 120 23.89 -0.90 52.75
CA ARG A 120 24.13 -1.82 53.88
C ARG A 120 23.31 -3.11 53.67
N LEU A 121 23.95 -4.21 54.06
CA LEU A 121 23.45 -5.57 54.28
C LEU A 121 22.14 -5.59 55.10
N TRP A 122 21.08 -6.25 54.60
CA TRP A 122 20.15 -7.06 55.39
C TRP A 122 19.64 -8.22 54.54
N LEU A 123 19.49 -9.35 55.22
CA LEU A 123 19.51 -10.73 54.78
C LEU A 123 18.08 -11.28 54.63
N LEU A 124 17.94 -12.35 53.82
CA LEU A 124 16.82 -13.34 53.74
C LEU A 124 15.57 -12.87 52.96
N LEU A 125 14.83 -13.67 52.17
CA LEU A 125 14.57 -15.11 52.20
C LEU A 125 13.96 -15.56 50.83
N VAL A 126 14.36 -16.73 50.33
CA VAL A 126 13.90 -17.46 49.10
C VAL A 126 12.65 -18.30 49.46
N PRO A 127 11.60 -18.47 48.61
CA PRO A 127 11.57 -19.64 47.72
C PRO A 127 10.88 -19.48 46.35
N VAL A 128 11.51 -20.10 45.35
CA VAL A 128 10.89 -20.65 44.12
C VAL A 128 10.36 -22.06 44.45
N PRO A 129 9.21 -22.49 43.90
CA PRO A 129 9.29 -23.65 42.98
C PRO A 129 8.34 -23.55 41.75
N VAL A 130 8.87 -23.83 40.55
CA VAL A 130 8.67 -25.07 39.73
C VAL A 130 7.33 -25.05 38.97
N LEU A 131 7.31 -24.66 37.69
CA LEU A 131 7.53 -25.45 36.46
C LEU A 131 6.54 -26.62 36.22
N VAL A 132 6.15 -26.71 34.93
CA VAL A 132 5.59 -27.85 34.19
C VAL A 132 4.05 -28.00 34.21
N LEU A 133 3.37 -27.70 33.08
CA LEU A 133 2.90 -28.73 32.14
C LEU A 133 2.08 -28.11 30.99
N ILE A 134 2.61 -28.34 29.78
CA ILE A 134 1.94 -28.21 28.50
C ILE A 134 0.96 -29.37 28.35
N ALA A 135 -0.10 -29.11 27.57
CA ALA A 135 -1.10 -30.02 27.02
C ALA A 135 -2.34 -30.26 27.90
N PHE A 136 -3.49 -29.75 27.45
CA PHE A 136 -4.52 -30.65 26.92
C PHE A 136 -5.60 -29.86 26.17
N TRP A 137 -5.72 -30.17 24.88
CA TRP A 137 -6.96 -30.04 24.13
C TRP A 137 -8.09 -30.69 24.92
N ALA A 138 -9.25 -30.01 25.03
CA ALA A 138 -10.58 -30.60 24.85
C ALA A 138 -11.66 -29.76 25.58
N VAL A 139 -12.67 -29.40 24.80
CA VAL A 139 -14.08 -29.58 25.17
C VAL A 139 -14.61 -28.72 26.32
N GLN A 140 -15.25 -27.62 25.93
CA GLN A 140 -16.44 -27.10 26.62
C GLN A 140 -17.57 -28.14 26.52
N PRO A 141 -18.38 -28.32 27.59
CA PRO A 141 -19.79 -28.54 27.42
C PRO A 141 -20.56 -27.45 28.17
N PHE A 142 -20.99 -26.42 27.45
CA PHE A 142 -22.08 -25.57 27.91
C PHE A 142 -23.36 -26.17 27.35
N THR A 143 -24.15 -26.77 28.23
CA THR A 143 -25.44 -27.38 27.96
C THR A 143 -26.56 -26.43 28.40
N ASP A 144 -27.71 -26.69 27.78
CA ASP A 144 -29.05 -26.06 27.73
C ASP A 144 -29.62 -25.59 29.10
N ASP A 145 -30.68 -24.77 29.21
CA ASP A 145 -32.02 -24.88 28.63
C ASP A 145 -32.83 -23.56 28.69
N ALA A 146 -33.67 -23.38 27.65
CA ALA A 146 -35.11 -23.01 27.62
C ALA A 146 -35.67 -21.89 28.55
N ASP A 147 -36.73 -21.12 28.27
CA ASP A 147 -37.97 -21.34 27.51
C ASP A 147 -38.75 -20.00 27.52
N ALA A 148 -39.44 -19.62 26.43
CA ALA A 148 -40.69 -18.80 26.44
C ALA A 148 -41.24 -18.47 25.02
N LYS A 149 -41.91 -19.46 24.42
CA LYS A 149 -43.31 -19.46 23.92
C LYS A 149 -43.98 -18.18 23.33
N GLY A 150 -44.54 -18.33 22.11
CA GLY A 150 -45.68 -17.58 21.57
C GLY A 150 -45.51 -17.16 20.09
N ASP A 151 -45.60 -18.04 19.08
CA ASP A 151 -46.75 -18.66 18.38
C ASP A 151 -47.36 -17.84 17.19
N LYS A 152 -47.27 -18.45 15.99
CA LYS A 152 -48.11 -18.42 14.75
C LYS A 152 -48.47 -17.09 14.05
N THR A 153 -48.68 -16.98 12.73
CA THR A 153 -48.51 -17.80 11.51
C THR A 153 -49.11 -17.00 10.35
N GLN A 154 -48.46 -17.01 9.17
CA GLN A 154 -49.01 -17.19 7.79
C GLN A 154 -47.82 -16.95 6.81
N THR A 155 -47.26 -17.98 6.13
CA THR A 155 -47.73 -18.70 4.91
C THR A 155 -47.70 -17.79 3.68
N ALA A 156 -47.13 -18.05 2.49
CA ALA A 156 -46.27 -19.04 1.81
C ALA A 156 -45.91 -18.40 0.43
N GLY A 157 -44.93 -18.76 -0.42
CA GLY A 157 -43.86 -19.78 -0.53
C GLY A 157 -42.72 -19.18 -1.41
N ALA A 158 -41.45 -19.61 -1.29
CA ALA A 158 -40.80 -20.82 -1.87
C ALA A 158 -40.92 -20.85 -3.41
N ASP A 159 -39.86 -20.79 -4.22
CA ASP A 159 -38.64 -21.62 -4.32
C ASP A 159 -37.46 -20.78 -4.90
N ALA A 160 -36.16 -21.06 -4.81
CA ALA A 160 -35.32 -22.06 -4.14
C ALA A 160 -33.90 -21.47 -4.05
N GLN A 161 -33.17 -21.91 -3.03
CA GLN A 161 -31.84 -21.47 -2.61
C GLN A 161 -30.87 -22.65 -2.68
N SER A 162 -29.62 -22.42 -3.07
CA SER A 162 -28.40 -23.17 -2.67
C SER A 162 -27.21 -22.71 -3.54
N ASP A 163 -25.99 -22.50 -3.07
CA ASP A 163 -25.45 -22.48 -1.71
C ASP A 163 -24.03 -21.86 -1.74
N LYS A 164 -23.71 -21.10 -0.68
CA LYS A 164 -22.46 -21.07 0.15
C LYS A 164 -21.07 -21.18 -0.53
N ALA A 165 -20.01 -20.47 -0.09
CA ALA A 165 -19.71 -19.95 1.24
C ALA A 165 -18.65 -18.83 1.19
N GLN A 166 -18.85 -17.81 2.02
CA GLN A 166 -17.85 -16.86 2.51
C GLN A 166 -16.93 -17.53 3.55
N LYS A 167 -15.68 -17.04 3.68
CA LYS A 167 -15.18 -16.34 4.88
C LYS A 167 -13.64 -16.27 4.93
N ALA A 168 -13.10 -15.05 4.92
CA ALA A 168 -12.09 -14.58 5.88
C ALA A 168 -11.85 -13.07 5.68
N GLN A 169 -12.23 -12.28 6.69
CA GLN A 169 -11.98 -10.84 6.81
C GLN A 169 -11.00 -10.60 7.98
N THR A 170 -10.08 -9.63 7.84
CA THR A 170 -9.50 -8.78 8.91
C THR A 170 -8.82 -7.55 8.24
N ALA A 171 -9.54 -6.44 7.96
CA ALA A 171 -9.65 -5.14 8.68
C ALA A 171 -8.59 -4.05 8.29
N PRO A 172 -8.88 -2.72 8.33
CA PRO A 172 -10.12 -2.03 8.67
C PRO A 172 -10.77 -1.23 7.51
N SER A 173 -12.08 -1.06 7.66
CA SER A 173 -12.95 -0.11 6.97
C SER A 173 -12.40 1.33 6.98
N HIS A 174 -12.10 1.87 5.80
CA HIS A 174 -12.17 3.30 5.52
C HIS A 174 -13.28 3.51 4.49
N GLN A 175 -14.22 4.37 4.85
CA GLN A 175 -15.52 4.52 4.20
C GLN A 175 -15.40 4.96 2.74
N ALA A 176 -16.27 4.37 1.92
CA ALA A 176 -16.24 4.42 0.47
C ALA A 176 -16.41 5.84 -0.09
N THR A 177 -15.43 6.28 -0.86
CA THR A 177 -15.71 7.16 -2.01
C THR A 177 -16.63 6.42 -2.98
N PRO A 178 -17.51 7.12 -3.70
CA PRO A 178 -18.31 6.48 -4.72
C PRO A 178 -17.37 5.78 -5.71
N THR A 179 -17.56 4.48 -5.90
CA THR A 179 -16.83 3.66 -6.90
C THR A 179 -16.85 4.32 -8.29
N ALA A 180 -17.83 5.19 -8.56
CA ALA A 180 -17.95 6.00 -9.77
C ALA A 180 -16.75 6.93 -10.07
N CYS A 181 -16.06 7.45 -9.04
CA CYS A 181 -14.93 8.37 -9.22
C CYS A 181 -13.56 7.69 -9.13
N SER A 182 -13.48 6.35 -9.17
CA SER A 182 -12.19 5.64 -9.05
C SER A 182 -11.43 5.61 -10.38
N TYR A 183 -10.84 6.74 -10.78
CA TYR A 183 -9.82 6.74 -11.82
C TYR A 183 -8.48 6.40 -11.17
N GLU A 184 -8.11 5.13 -11.18
CA GLU A 184 -6.83 4.61 -10.65
C GLU A 184 -5.64 5.33 -11.29
N SER A 185 -5.18 6.40 -10.65
CA SER A 185 -3.96 7.10 -11.02
C SER A 185 -3.20 7.47 -9.76
N GLY A 186 -1.89 7.28 -9.79
CA GLY A 186 -1.02 7.39 -8.64
C GLY A 186 -1.00 8.81 -8.09
N ARG A 187 -1.69 9.01 -6.96
CA ARG A 187 -1.71 10.20 -6.10
C ARG A 187 -0.33 10.47 -5.47
N THR A 188 0.66 10.68 -6.32
CA THR A 188 2.07 10.81 -5.95
C THR A 188 2.64 12.16 -6.33
N ARG A 189 1.90 12.95 -7.10
CA ARG A 189 2.25 14.32 -7.50
C ARG A 189 1.22 15.32 -6.98
N ILE A 190 1.67 16.54 -6.75
CA ILE A 190 0.81 17.69 -6.44
C ILE A 190 0.18 18.17 -7.75
N LEU A 191 -1.14 18.36 -7.75
CA LEU A 191 -1.89 18.82 -8.92
C LEU A 191 -2.22 20.30 -8.79
N MET A 192 -2.11 21.04 -9.88
CA MET A 192 -2.29 22.50 -9.93
C MET A 192 -2.85 22.91 -11.29
N GLU A 193 -3.25 24.18 -11.42
CA GLU A 193 -3.77 24.75 -12.65
C GLU A 193 -2.86 24.49 -13.87
N GLY A 194 -3.47 24.19 -15.00
CA GLY A 194 -2.81 23.86 -16.26
C GLY A 194 -2.42 22.38 -16.41
N MET A 195 -2.44 21.60 -15.33
CA MET A 195 -2.19 20.15 -15.42
C MET A 195 -3.34 19.41 -16.08
N LYS A 196 -3.02 18.28 -16.71
CA LYS A 196 -4.00 17.42 -17.39
C LYS A 196 -3.75 15.97 -17.05
N GLY A 197 -4.81 15.16 -17.02
CA GLY A 197 -4.69 13.72 -16.82
C GLY A 197 -5.88 13.06 -16.15
N PRO A 198 -5.80 11.72 -15.96
CA PRO A 198 -6.83 10.94 -15.28
C PRO A 198 -6.96 11.30 -13.78
N ASP A 199 -5.89 11.80 -13.16
CA ASP A 199 -5.88 12.28 -11.79
C ASP A 199 -6.66 13.59 -11.63
N VAL A 200 -6.62 14.45 -12.64
CA VAL A 200 -7.49 15.65 -12.71
C VAL A 200 -8.95 15.25 -12.84
N LYS A 201 -9.27 14.27 -13.70
CA LYS A 201 -10.65 13.73 -13.82
C LYS A 201 -11.18 13.20 -12.49
N GLN A 202 -10.31 12.55 -11.73
CA GLN A 202 -10.66 12.07 -10.40
C GLN A 202 -11.03 13.21 -9.45
N ILE A 203 -10.24 14.28 -9.42
CA ILE A 203 -10.53 15.45 -8.60
C ILE A 203 -11.86 16.08 -9.02
N GLN A 204 -12.06 16.30 -10.32
CA GLN A 204 -13.29 16.89 -10.85
C GLN A 204 -14.53 16.06 -10.47
N CYS A 205 -14.47 14.74 -10.63
CA CYS A 205 -15.54 13.83 -10.23
C CYS A 205 -15.82 13.88 -8.73
N LEU A 206 -14.77 13.87 -7.89
CA LEU A 206 -14.94 13.92 -6.43
C LEU A 206 -15.50 15.27 -5.98
N LEU A 207 -15.01 16.38 -6.53
CA LEU A 207 -15.53 17.71 -6.23
C LEU A 207 -17.00 17.85 -6.63
N ASP A 208 -17.39 17.31 -7.77
CA ASP A 208 -18.78 17.30 -8.24
C ASP A 208 -19.67 16.40 -7.36
N HIS A 209 -19.34 15.13 -7.21
CA HIS A 209 -20.22 14.18 -6.51
C HIS A 209 -20.25 14.36 -4.99
N VAL A 210 -19.15 14.83 -4.40
CA VAL A 210 -19.01 14.86 -2.94
C VAL A 210 -19.27 16.25 -2.37
N TYR A 211 -18.86 17.29 -3.08
CA TYR A 211 -19.05 18.69 -2.65
C TYR A 211 -20.09 19.44 -3.48
N GLY A 212 -20.64 18.83 -4.54
CA GLY A 212 -21.72 19.41 -5.34
C GLY A 212 -21.26 20.53 -6.28
N TYR A 213 -19.98 20.58 -6.64
CA TYR A 213 -19.46 21.60 -7.56
C TYR A 213 -19.72 21.19 -9.02
N PRO A 214 -20.51 21.96 -9.80
CA PRO A 214 -20.82 21.60 -11.18
C PRO A 214 -19.58 21.79 -12.06
N LEU A 215 -18.77 20.75 -12.19
CA LEU A 215 -17.54 20.74 -12.97
C LEU A 215 -17.66 19.81 -14.18
N GLU A 216 -17.05 20.21 -15.29
CA GLU A 216 -16.84 19.31 -16.42
C GLU A 216 -15.68 18.34 -16.11
N ILE A 217 -15.90 17.03 -16.30
CA ILE A 217 -14.89 15.98 -16.03
C ILE A 217 -14.04 15.75 -17.29
N ASP A 218 -13.41 16.81 -17.77
CA ASP A 218 -12.61 16.83 -18.99
C ASP A 218 -11.16 16.36 -18.77
N GLY A 219 -10.70 16.36 -17.52
CA GLY A 219 -9.33 16.02 -17.13
C GLY A 219 -8.34 17.15 -17.33
N VAL A 220 -8.81 18.39 -17.42
CA VAL A 220 -8.00 19.61 -17.50
C VAL A 220 -8.21 20.44 -16.24
N PHE A 221 -7.12 20.73 -15.53
CA PHE A 221 -7.18 21.52 -14.31
C PHE A 221 -7.25 23.00 -14.70
N GLY A 222 -8.45 23.44 -15.07
CA GLY A 222 -8.75 24.82 -15.46
C GLY A 222 -9.19 25.71 -14.29
N PRO A 223 -9.56 26.97 -14.60
CA PRO A 223 -9.98 27.95 -13.59
C PRO A 223 -11.17 27.50 -12.74
N ASP A 224 -12.13 26.78 -13.32
CA ASP A 224 -13.30 26.29 -12.59
C ASP A 224 -12.91 25.20 -11.58
N THR A 225 -12.01 24.30 -11.98
CA THR A 225 -11.47 23.26 -11.08
C THR A 225 -10.65 23.90 -9.95
N LEU A 226 -9.83 24.92 -10.26
CA LEU A 226 -9.07 25.68 -9.26
C LEU A 226 -9.99 26.32 -8.22
N LYS A 227 -11.03 27.03 -8.67
CA LYS A 227 -12.01 27.67 -7.79
C LYS A 227 -12.72 26.67 -6.88
N ALA A 228 -13.08 25.51 -7.41
CA ALA A 228 -13.71 24.44 -6.62
C ALA A 228 -12.75 23.87 -5.56
N VAL A 229 -11.47 23.67 -5.92
CA VAL A 229 -10.43 23.24 -4.98
C VAL A 229 -10.24 24.27 -3.87
N GLU A 230 -10.08 25.54 -4.20
CA GLU A 230 -9.91 26.60 -3.20
C GLU A 230 -11.11 26.70 -2.26
N THR A 231 -12.32 26.54 -2.79
CA THR A 231 -13.56 26.56 -1.99
C THR A 231 -13.62 25.38 -1.03
N MET A 232 -13.27 24.18 -1.51
CA MET A 232 -13.17 22.97 -0.68
C MET A 232 -12.07 23.09 0.39
N GLN A 233 -10.90 23.64 0.04
CA GLN A 233 -9.81 23.89 0.99
C GLN A 233 -10.24 24.88 2.09
N LYS A 234 -10.93 25.96 1.70
CA LYS A 234 -11.49 26.96 2.63
C LYS A 234 -12.53 26.33 3.55
N CYS A 235 -13.43 25.52 3.00
CA CYS A 235 -14.45 24.81 3.75
C CYS A 235 -13.87 23.82 4.78
N THR A 236 -12.82 23.10 4.40
CA THR A 236 -12.20 22.06 5.24
C THR A 236 -11.20 22.63 6.26
N GLY A 237 -10.83 23.91 6.12
CA GLY A 237 -9.92 24.60 7.03
C GLY A 237 -8.45 24.26 6.83
N ILE A 238 -8.09 23.74 5.65
CA ILE A 238 -6.69 23.58 5.25
C ILE A 238 -6.18 24.81 4.52
N LYS A 239 -4.88 24.83 4.23
CA LYS A 239 -4.25 25.90 3.45
C LYS A 239 -4.93 26.02 2.09
N VAL A 240 -5.38 27.23 1.74
CA VAL A 240 -5.98 27.55 0.44
C VAL A 240 -4.86 27.97 -0.50
N ASP A 241 -4.27 26.99 -1.17
CA ASP A 241 -3.17 27.20 -2.12
C ASP A 241 -3.53 26.79 -3.56
N GLY A 242 -4.76 26.33 -3.79
CA GLY A 242 -5.24 25.91 -5.10
C GLY A 242 -4.58 24.61 -5.60
N GLN A 243 -3.80 23.95 -4.75
CA GLN A 243 -3.04 22.74 -5.09
C GLN A 243 -3.66 21.51 -4.43
N VAL A 244 -3.77 20.42 -5.19
CA VAL A 244 -4.27 19.15 -4.67
C VAL A 244 -3.08 18.26 -4.30
N GLY A 245 -2.70 18.37 -3.03
CA GLY A 245 -1.69 17.54 -2.37
C GLY A 245 -2.29 16.52 -1.39
N PRO A 246 -1.45 15.84 -0.60
CA PRO A 246 -1.89 14.80 0.35
C PRO A 246 -2.99 15.26 1.32
N ASP A 247 -2.89 16.51 1.81
CA ASP A 247 -3.90 17.07 2.70
C ASP A 247 -5.25 17.27 2.00
N SER A 248 -5.25 17.82 0.77
CA SER A 248 -6.46 17.96 -0.05
C SER A 248 -7.07 16.59 -0.36
N TRP A 249 -6.25 15.59 -0.71
CA TRP A 249 -6.71 14.21 -0.99
C TRP A 249 -7.40 13.56 0.20
N LYS A 250 -6.95 13.83 1.43
CA LYS A 250 -7.60 13.33 2.65
C LYS A 250 -9.07 13.74 2.71
N TYR A 251 -9.39 14.98 2.33
CA TYR A 251 -10.77 15.49 2.35
C TYR A 251 -11.56 15.17 1.07
N LEU A 252 -10.90 14.84 -0.03
CA LEU A 252 -11.57 14.30 -1.21
C LEU A 252 -12.00 12.83 -0.99
N ASP A 253 -11.21 12.05 -0.24
CA ASP A 253 -11.55 10.66 0.12
C ASP A 253 -12.52 10.57 1.30
N HIS A 254 -12.32 11.42 2.30
CA HIS A 254 -13.10 11.45 3.53
C HIS A 254 -13.69 12.85 3.71
N PRO A 255 -14.75 13.16 2.94
CA PRO A 255 -15.32 14.50 2.92
C PRO A 255 -15.86 14.90 4.28
N LYS A 256 -15.57 16.14 4.63
CA LYS A 256 -16.14 16.80 5.79
C LYS A 256 -17.20 17.78 5.29
N PRO A 257 -18.43 17.74 5.83
CA PRO A 257 -19.44 18.73 5.48
C PRO A 257 -18.96 20.13 5.85
N CYS A 258 -19.15 21.07 4.92
CA CYS A 258 -18.87 22.47 5.16
C CYS A 258 -19.84 23.02 6.21
N ALA A 259 -19.32 23.72 7.21
CA ALA A 259 -20.17 24.54 8.07
C ALA A 259 -20.63 25.74 7.23
N HIS A 260 -21.92 25.74 6.86
CA HIS A 260 -22.57 26.86 6.18
C HIS A 260 -22.98 27.95 7.17
#